data_AF-A0A1A7WYH9-F1
#
_entry.id   AF-A0A1A7WYH9-F1
#
_cell.length_a   1.000
_cell.length_b   1.000
_cell.length_c   1.000
_cell.angle_alpha   90.00
_cell.angle_beta   90.00
_cell.angle_gamma   90.00
#
_symmetry.space_group_name_H-M   'P 1'
#
loop_
_entity.id
_entity.type
_entity.pdbx_description
1 polymer ?
#
loop_
_entity_poly.entity_id
_entity_poly.type
_entity_poly.pdbx_seq_one_letter_code
_entity_poly.pdbx_strand_id
1 'polypeptide(L)'
;MSDTWSNIQAHKKQLDSLRERLQRRRKDPAQLSAAEVGGSADTSTARSDSPAPSAPFSSQEETEKPPDPELEKRLLGYLSDLSLSLPTDSLAITNELSGSEGAVGHGCIQSLLLKFSAQELIEVRQSSSSSSTSSSCTVVVAVDHTKLWAMIGSVGGAQRTGVKRKAEEQKSFSPSLQSSASPPHLPTSSLTPASSSLMTGALFSGCGAEKKGRSSKSQSSHLDMEIESLLNQQSTKEQQSKKMSQEILELLNASTAKEQSIVEKFRSRGRAQVQEFCDHGTKEECLRSGDTPQPCTKLHFRRIINKHTDESLGDCSFLNTCFHMDTCKYVHYEIDSPPEAESGLLGPQAGASELGLHAADADSNVGKLFPSQWICCDIRYLDVSILGKFAVVMADPPWDIHMELPYGTLTDDEMRKLSIPALQDDGFLFLWVTGRAMELGRECLNLWGYERVDEIIWVKTNQLQRIIRTGRTGHWLNHGKEHCLVGVKGNTQGFNRGLDCDVIVAEVRSTSHKPDEIYGMIERLSPGTRKIELFGRPHNVQPNWITLGNQLDGIHLLDPEVVARFKDRYPDGVISKP
;
A
#
# COMPACT_ATOMS: atom_id res chain seq x y z
N MET A 1 -24.48 35.44 21.39
CA MET A 1 -24.09 34.73 20.15
C MET A 1 -23.52 35.66 19.07
N SER A 2 -23.25 36.94 19.35
CA SER A 2 -22.66 37.91 18.39
C SER A 2 -21.13 37.87 18.33
N ASP A 3 -20.46 37.48 19.41
CA ASP A 3 -19.02 37.73 19.58
C ASP A 3 -18.14 36.66 18.91
N THR A 4 -18.68 35.45 18.72
CA THR A 4 -18.01 34.36 18.02
C THR A 4 -17.90 34.63 16.51
N TRP A 5 -18.92 35.24 15.90
CA TRP A 5 -18.90 35.57 14.48
C TRP A 5 -17.92 36.70 14.14
N SER A 6 -17.86 37.73 14.98
CA SER A 6 -16.88 38.82 14.82
C SER A 6 -15.43 38.33 14.97
N ASN A 7 -15.17 37.40 15.90
CA ASN A 7 -13.85 36.80 16.06
C ASN A 7 -13.43 35.96 14.85
N ILE A 8 -14.35 35.21 14.25
CA ILE A 8 -14.08 34.40 13.04
C ILE A 8 -13.79 35.32 11.84
N GLN A 9 -14.52 36.42 11.68
CA GLN A 9 -14.27 37.39 10.62
C GLN A 9 -12.94 38.14 10.81
N ALA A 10 -12.59 38.50 12.05
CA ALA A 10 -11.30 39.12 12.35
C ALA A 10 -10.12 38.19 12.04
N HIS A 11 -10.24 36.90 12.39
CA HIS A 11 -9.23 35.90 12.11
C HIS A 11 -9.06 35.64 10.59
N LYS A 12 -10.17 35.58 9.85
CA LYS A 12 -10.14 35.46 8.38
C LYS A 12 -9.43 36.65 7.72
N LYS A 13 -9.71 37.88 8.19
CA LYS A 13 -9.06 39.10 7.70
C LYS A 13 -7.56 39.14 8.00
N GLN A 14 -7.12 38.59 9.14
CA GLN A 14 -5.70 38.46 9.46
C GLN A 14 -4.98 37.45 8.55
N LEU A 15 -5.61 36.31 8.27
CA LEU A 15 -5.06 35.30 7.36
C LEU A 15 -4.92 35.81 5.92
N ASP A 16 -5.93 36.54 5.43
CA ASP A 16 -5.89 37.12 4.08
C ASP A 16 -4.80 38.20 3.96
N SER A 17 -4.61 39.02 5.00
CA SER A 17 -3.52 40.02 5.06
C SER A 17 -2.13 39.38 5.07
N LEU A 18 -1.97 38.24 5.77
CA LEU A 18 -0.73 37.45 5.78
C LEU A 18 -0.44 36.83 4.41
N ARG A 19 -1.46 36.31 3.74
CA ARG A 19 -1.35 35.76 2.37
C ARG A 19 -0.93 36.83 1.37
N GLU A 20 -1.50 38.03 1.47
CA GLU A 20 -1.16 39.15 0.61
C GLU A 20 0.29 39.63 0.86
N ARG A 21 0.73 39.69 2.12
CA ARG A 21 2.12 40.02 2.48
C ARG A 21 3.13 39.00 1.95
N LEU A 22 2.80 37.71 2.01
CA LEU A 22 3.63 36.65 1.45
C LEU A 22 3.69 36.71 -0.07
N GLN A 23 2.57 37.00 -0.75
CA GLN A 23 2.54 37.18 -2.19
C GLN A 23 3.32 38.42 -2.66
N ARG A 24 3.31 39.51 -1.89
CA ARG A 24 4.15 40.69 -2.15
C ARG A 24 5.64 40.37 -2.00
N ARG A 25 6.04 39.65 -0.95
CA ARG A 25 7.43 39.19 -0.78
C ARG A 25 7.89 38.23 -1.88
N ARG A 26 6.97 37.45 -2.45
CA ARG A 26 7.26 36.53 -3.55
C ARG A 26 7.34 37.23 -4.91
N LYS A 27 6.75 38.43 -5.05
CA LYS A 27 6.77 39.25 -6.27
C LYS A 27 7.94 40.22 -6.36
N ASP A 28 8.67 40.47 -5.26
CA ASP A 28 9.90 41.26 -5.27
C ASP A 28 11.14 40.40 -4.93
N PRO A 29 11.71 39.63 -5.88
CA PRO A 29 12.98 38.94 -5.68
C PRO A 29 14.21 39.87 -5.65
N ALA A 30 14.04 41.18 -5.86
CA ALA A 30 15.14 42.12 -6.12
C ALA A 30 15.58 42.98 -4.92
N GLN A 31 15.19 42.65 -3.68
CA GLN A 31 15.59 43.42 -2.48
C GLN A 31 16.37 42.62 -1.42
N LEU A 32 16.99 41.49 -1.78
CA LEU A 32 17.79 40.67 -0.85
C LEU A 32 19.24 40.43 -1.30
N SER A 33 19.80 41.26 -2.19
CA SER A 33 21.22 41.19 -2.56
C SER A 33 21.97 42.52 -2.40
N ALA A 34 21.53 43.40 -1.50
CA ALA A 34 22.19 44.69 -1.25
C ALA A 34 22.25 45.01 0.24
N ALA A 35 23.02 44.23 0.98
CA ALA A 35 23.57 44.63 2.28
C ALA A 35 24.71 43.69 2.65
N GLU A 36 25.86 43.81 1.96
CA GLU A 36 27.18 43.62 2.57
C GLU A 36 28.27 44.09 1.62
N VAL A 37 29.36 44.59 2.21
CA VAL A 37 30.57 45.18 1.60
C VAL A 37 30.48 46.68 1.27
N GLY A 38 30.85 47.49 2.27
CA GLY A 38 31.41 48.82 2.05
C GLY A 38 32.94 48.78 2.05
N GLY A 39 33.59 49.62 1.25
CA GLY A 39 35.01 49.94 1.41
C GLY A 39 35.81 50.27 0.14
N SER A 40 35.72 51.54 -0.31
CA SER A 40 36.80 52.41 -0.82
C SER A 40 37.59 52.14 -2.13
N ALA A 41 37.53 53.16 -3.02
CA ALA A 41 38.55 53.79 -3.90
C ALA A 41 39.26 52.91 -4.98
N ASP A 42 39.56 53.34 -6.22
CA ASP A 42 39.79 54.67 -6.83
C ASP A 42 39.76 54.57 -8.39
N THR A 43 39.38 55.67 -9.06
CA THR A 43 39.80 56.20 -10.40
C THR A 43 39.83 55.27 -11.66
N SER A 44 39.01 55.43 -12.72
CA SER A 44 38.94 56.45 -13.81
C SER A 44 39.66 56.08 -15.14
N THR A 45 38.85 56.07 -16.22
CA THR A 45 39.09 56.55 -17.62
C THR A 45 39.96 55.78 -18.64
N ALA A 46 39.24 55.36 -19.70
CA ALA A 46 39.41 55.71 -21.14
C ALA A 46 40.52 55.10 -22.04
N ARG A 47 40.00 54.52 -23.13
CA ARG A 47 40.49 54.16 -24.48
C ARG A 47 41.67 54.96 -25.08
N SER A 48 42.57 54.28 -25.83
CA SER A 48 42.70 54.37 -27.32
C SER A 48 43.96 53.67 -27.90
N ASP A 49 43.72 52.80 -28.88
CA ASP A 49 44.40 52.48 -30.16
C ASP A 49 45.94 52.38 -30.39
N SER A 50 46.36 51.15 -30.76
CA SER A 50 47.17 50.69 -31.93
C SER A 50 48.68 51.08 -32.06
N PRO A 51 49.57 50.28 -32.73
CA PRO A 51 49.29 49.42 -33.91
C PRO A 51 49.97 48.00 -33.98
N ALA A 52 49.44 47.18 -34.90
CA ALA A 52 49.98 45.93 -35.45
C ALA A 52 51.26 46.18 -36.32
N PRO A 53 51.97 45.19 -36.94
CA PRO A 53 51.56 43.81 -37.28
C PRO A 53 52.64 42.69 -37.19
N SER A 54 52.20 41.42 -37.14
CA SER A 54 52.59 40.38 -38.12
C SER A 54 51.83 39.06 -37.87
N ALA A 55 51.52 38.37 -38.97
CA ALA A 55 50.48 37.36 -39.12
C ALA A 55 50.68 36.04 -38.32
N PRO A 56 49.59 35.37 -37.90
CA PRO A 56 49.65 34.11 -37.17
C PRO A 56 49.61 32.87 -38.06
N PHE A 57 50.31 31.83 -37.61
CA PHE A 57 50.12 30.44 -38.02
C PHE A 57 48.86 29.86 -37.38
N SER A 58 48.13 29.08 -38.18
CA SER A 58 46.86 28.45 -37.88
C SER A 58 46.95 27.34 -36.83
N SER A 59 46.20 27.49 -35.73
CA SER A 59 45.60 26.37 -35.02
C SER A 59 44.11 26.66 -34.94
N GLN A 60 43.31 25.85 -35.63
CA GLN A 60 41.87 26.02 -35.74
C GLN A 60 41.23 25.73 -34.38
N GLU A 61 40.69 26.78 -33.74
CA GLU A 61 39.53 26.66 -32.87
C GLU A 61 38.35 26.23 -33.75
N GLU A 62 37.85 25.00 -33.57
CA GLU A 62 36.57 24.62 -34.13
C GLU A 62 35.46 25.39 -33.40
N THR A 63 34.79 26.19 -34.19
CA THR A 63 33.63 27.01 -33.85
C THR A 63 32.45 26.08 -33.53
N GLU A 64 31.88 26.16 -32.32
CA GLU A 64 30.62 25.50 -31.97
C GLU A 64 29.51 25.93 -32.95
N LYS A 65 29.15 25.02 -33.86
CA LYS A 65 27.92 25.12 -34.65
C LYS A 65 26.72 24.75 -33.78
N PRO A 66 25.54 25.39 -33.96
CA PRO A 66 24.31 24.93 -33.33
C PRO A 66 24.01 23.48 -33.77
N PRO A 67 23.52 22.62 -32.86
CA PRO A 67 23.24 21.22 -33.19
C PRO A 67 22.14 21.15 -34.25
N ASP A 68 22.30 20.21 -35.19
CA ASP A 68 21.32 19.95 -36.24
C ASP A 68 19.97 19.57 -35.60
N PRO A 69 18.88 20.36 -35.80
CA PRO A 69 17.57 20.09 -35.19
C PRO A 69 16.99 18.74 -35.61
N GLU A 70 17.42 18.20 -36.76
CA GLU A 70 16.98 16.90 -37.24
C GLU A 70 17.62 15.74 -36.44
N LEU A 71 18.89 15.90 -36.02
CA LEU A 71 19.57 14.94 -35.16
C LEU A 71 19.00 14.95 -33.74
N GLU A 72 18.65 16.12 -33.22
CA GLU A 72 17.99 16.27 -31.91
C GLU A 72 16.65 15.52 -31.88
N LYS A 73 15.83 15.67 -32.93
CA LYS A 73 14.54 14.98 -33.07
C LYS A 73 14.70 13.46 -33.18
N ARG A 74 15.69 12.97 -33.92
CA ARG A 74 15.97 11.52 -34.05
C ARG A 74 16.44 10.91 -32.74
N LEU A 75 17.31 11.59 -32.00
CA LEU A 75 17.78 11.12 -30.70
C LEU A 75 16.63 11.09 -29.67
N LEU A 76 15.76 12.11 -29.64
CA LEU A 76 14.55 12.10 -28.81
C LEU A 76 13.61 10.95 -29.20
N GLY A 77 13.42 10.71 -30.50
CA GLY A 77 12.63 9.59 -31.01
C GLY A 77 13.17 8.22 -30.59
N TYR A 78 14.48 8.01 -30.74
CA TYR A 78 15.16 6.78 -30.30
C TYR A 78 15.01 6.59 -28.79
N LEU A 79 15.36 7.60 -27.98
CA LEU A 79 15.24 7.54 -26.51
C LEU A 79 13.78 7.41 -26.04
N SER A 80 12.80 7.78 -26.85
CA SER A 80 11.37 7.65 -26.52
C SER A 80 10.81 6.23 -26.71
N ASP A 81 11.58 5.32 -27.32
CA ASP A 81 11.18 3.93 -27.53
C ASP A 81 11.20 3.13 -26.22
N LEU A 82 10.03 2.64 -25.83
CA LEU A 82 9.80 1.86 -24.61
C LEU A 82 10.44 0.47 -24.64
N SER A 83 10.99 0.04 -25.78
CA SER A 83 11.69 -1.24 -25.94
C SER A 83 13.20 -1.15 -25.75
N LEU A 84 13.75 0.04 -25.50
CA LEU A 84 15.18 0.22 -25.27
C LEU A 84 15.66 -0.50 -24.01
N SER A 85 16.67 -1.34 -24.17
CA SER A 85 17.36 -2.01 -23.06
C SER A 85 18.33 -1.06 -22.38
N LEU A 86 17.89 -0.37 -21.31
CA LEU A 86 18.79 0.43 -20.47
C LEU A 86 19.56 -0.48 -19.49
N PRO A 87 20.85 -0.21 -19.19
CA PRO A 87 21.64 0.96 -19.61
C PRO A 87 22.25 0.84 -21.03
N THR A 88 22.30 1.95 -21.77
CA THR A 88 22.84 2.00 -23.15
C THR A 88 23.97 3.02 -23.28
N ASP A 89 25.08 2.61 -23.89
CA ASP A 89 26.28 3.43 -24.08
C ASP A 89 26.16 4.40 -25.27
N SER A 90 26.77 5.58 -25.17
CA SER A 90 26.75 6.60 -26.24
C SER A 90 27.34 6.10 -27.57
N LEU A 91 28.28 5.15 -27.53
CA LEU A 91 28.83 4.49 -28.73
C LEU A 91 27.81 3.56 -29.41
N ALA A 92 27.00 2.83 -28.63
CA ALA A 92 25.94 1.98 -29.17
C ALA A 92 24.83 2.82 -29.81
N ILE A 93 24.44 3.93 -29.16
CA ILE A 93 23.47 4.90 -29.69
C ILE A 93 24.00 5.52 -30.99
N THR A 94 25.30 5.83 -31.05
CA THR A 94 25.93 6.41 -32.26
C THR A 94 25.91 5.43 -33.43
N ASN A 95 26.21 4.15 -33.19
CA ASN A 95 26.20 3.13 -34.24
C ASN A 95 24.79 2.88 -34.79
N GLU A 96 23.78 2.86 -33.92
CA GLU A 96 22.39 2.63 -34.32
C GLU A 96 21.82 3.81 -35.12
N LEU A 97 22.12 5.05 -34.71
CA LEU A 97 21.69 6.25 -35.44
C LEU A 97 22.46 6.46 -36.76
N SER A 98 23.72 6.03 -36.84
CA SER A 98 24.56 6.16 -38.05
C SER A 98 24.17 5.18 -39.17
N GLY A 99 23.49 4.08 -38.85
CA GLY A 99 23.04 3.10 -39.85
C GLY A 99 21.87 3.58 -40.72
N SER A 100 21.16 4.63 -40.31
CA SER A 100 19.88 5.03 -40.92
C SER A 100 19.95 6.16 -41.95
N GLU A 101 20.98 7.03 -41.91
CA GLU A 101 21.49 7.88 -43.01
C GLU A 101 22.48 8.93 -42.44
N GLY A 102 23.72 8.94 -42.95
CA GLY A 102 24.77 9.92 -42.63
C GLY A 102 25.63 9.56 -41.41
N ALA A 103 26.95 9.68 -41.55
CA ALA A 103 27.89 9.44 -40.45
C ALA A 103 27.77 10.54 -39.39
N VAL A 104 27.17 10.20 -38.24
CA VAL A 104 27.02 11.12 -37.12
C VAL A 104 28.28 11.05 -36.24
N GLY A 105 28.88 12.21 -35.95
CA GLY A 105 30.03 12.28 -35.04
C GLY A 105 29.64 11.95 -33.60
N HIS A 106 30.38 11.05 -32.95
CA HIS A 106 30.19 10.65 -31.54
C HIS A 106 30.16 11.86 -30.57
N GLY A 107 30.95 12.91 -30.85
CA GLY A 107 30.96 14.14 -30.06
C GLY A 107 29.64 14.94 -30.08
N CYS A 108 28.89 14.90 -31.20
CA CYS A 108 27.60 15.60 -31.29
C CYS A 108 26.51 14.91 -30.45
N ILE A 109 26.48 13.57 -30.47
CA ILE A 109 25.55 12.79 -29.65
C ILE A 109 25.88 12.96 -28.17
N GLN A 110 27.16 12.98 -27.80
CA GLN A 110 27.56 13.23 -26.42
C GLN A 110 27.10 14.62 -25.92
N SER A 111 27.26 15.67 -26.73
CA SER A 111 26.77 17.02 -26.40
C SER A 111 25.25 17.06 -26.22
N LEU A 112 24.49 16.38 -27.09
CA LEU A 112 23.03 16.29 -26.99
C LEU A 112 22.56 15.48 -25.78
N LEU A 113 23.23 14.37 -25.43
CA LEU A 113 22.91 13.60 -24.22
C LEU A 113 23.16 14.42 -22.95
N LEU A 114 24.23 15.22 -22.92
CA LEU A 114 24.48 16.15 -21.80
C LEU A 114 23.43 17.26 -21.74
N LYS A 115 22.98 17.79 -22.90
CA LYS A 115 21.89 18.76 -22.99
C LYS A 115 20.58 18.19 -22.44
N PHE A 116 20.22 16.95 -22.80
CA PHE A 116 19.00 16.29 -22.33
C PHE A 116 19.08 15.90 -20.85
N SER A 117 20.27 15.55 -20.36
CA SER A 117 20.48 15.36 -18.92
C SER A 117 20.33 16.67 -18.14
N ALA A 118 20.87 17.78 -18.65
CA ALA A 118 20.69 19.10 -18.06
C ALA A 118 19.22 19.59 -18.07
N GLN A 119 18.40 19.06 -18.98
CA GLN A 119 16.95 19.28 -19.05
C GLN A 119 16.13 18.28 -18.22
N GLU A 120 16.80 17.41 -17.44
CA GLU A 120 16.19 16.35 -16.62
C GLU A 120 15.31 15.37 -17.41
N LEU A 121 15.62 15.14 -18.69
CA LEU A 121 14.91 14.19 -19.57
C LEU A 121 15.50 12.78 -19.47
N ILE A 122 16.80 12.69 -19.20
CA ILE A 122 17.55 11.44 -19.07
C ILE A 122 18.56 11.53 -17.92
N GLU A 123 18.86 10.40 -17.29
CA GLU A 123 19.94 10.28 -16.31
C GLU A 123 21.17 9.65 -16.98
N VAL A 124 22.31 10.32 -16.91
CA VAL A 124 23.55 9.87 -17.55
C VAL A 124 24.67 9.68 -16.53
N ARG A 125 25.47 8.63 -16.71
CA ARG A 125 26.69 8.37 -15.95
C ARG A 125 27.90 8.50 -16.86
N GLN A 126 28.84 9.36 -16.49
CA GLN A 126 30.10 9.53 -17.21
C GLN A 126 31.13 8.51 -16.68
N SER A 127 31.74 7.73 -17.58
CA SER A 127 32.80 6.80 -17.24
C SER A 127 34.16 7.50 -17.31
N SER A 128 34.76 7.81 -16.17
CA SER A 128 36.11 8.38 -16.10
C SER A 128 37.18 7.27 -16.14
N SER A 129 37.65 6.89 -17.33
CA SER A 129 38.84 6.03 -17.47
C SER A 129 40.09 6.90 -17.58
N SER A 130 40.99 6.79 -16.60
CA SER A 130 42.30 7.44 -16.57
C SER A 130 43.28 6.76 -17.55
N SER A 131 43.14 7.02 -18.84
CA SER A 131 44.16 6.71 -19.85
C SER A 131 43.98 7.60 -21.07
N SER A 132 44.99 8.41 -21.35
CA SER A 132 45.08 9.30 -22.50
C SER A 132 44.85 8.53 -23.81
N THR A 133 43.90 9.00 -24.63
CA THR A 133 43.54 8.63 -26.03
C THR A 133 42.29 7.79 -26.33
N SER A 134 41.38 7.53 -25.38
CA SER A 134 40.05 6.97 -25.70
C SER A 134 38.90 7.94 -25.34
N SER A 135 38.05 8.25 -26.32
CA SER A 135 36.87 9.13 -26.22
C SER A 135 36.00 8.80 -25.01
N SER A 136 35.61 9.82 -24.24
CA SER A 136 34.74 9.69 -23.07
C SER A 136 33.38 9.08 -23.45
N CYS A 137 33.04 7.92 -22.90
CA CYS A 137 31.74 7.28 -23.11
C CYS A 137 30.74 7.74 -22.03
N THR A 138 29.54 8.14 -22.47
CA THR A 138 28.44 8.53 -21.58
C THR A 138 27.39 7.43 -21.63
N VAL A 139 26.99 6.91 -20.47
CA VAL A 139 26.02 5.81 -20.37
C VAL A 139 24.68 6.38 -19.94
N VAL A 140 23.61 6.09 -20.69
CA VAL A 140 22.23 6.46 -20.30
C VAL A 140 21.70 5.40 -19.36
N VAL A 141 21.36 5.80 -18.13
CA VAL A 141 20.96 4.90 -17.03
C VAL A 141 19.44 4.84 -16.90
N ALA A 142 18.77 5.98 -17.05
CA ALA A 142 17.32 6.10 -16.94
C ALA A 142 16.80 7.17 -17.90
N VAL A 143 15.54 7.03 -18.32
CA VAL A 143 14.88 7.90 -19.30
C VAL A 143 13.48 8.27 -18.79
N ASP A 144 13.18 9.56 -18.70
CA ASP A 144 11.84 10.06 -18.32
C ASP A 144 10.98 10.25 -19.58
N HIS A 145 10.26 9.20 -19.95
CA HIS A 145 9.43 9.15 -21.15
C HIS A 145 8.29 10.20 -21.13
N THR A 146 7.81 10.60 -19.94
CA THR A 146 6.73 11.61 -19.82
C THR A 146 7.22 12.99 -20.25
N LYS A 147 8.42 13.38 -19.80
CA LYS A 147 9.02 14.66 -20.19
C LYS A 147 9.53 14.64 -21.64
N LEU A 148 10.06 13.51 -22.11
CA LEU A 148 10.49 13.32 -23.50
C LEU A 148 9.34 13.46 -24.50
N TRP A 149 8.18 12.86 -24.22
CA TRP A 149 7.00 12.99 -25.09
C TRP A 149 6.44 14.42 -25.10
N ALA A 150 6.52 15.14 -23.97
CA ALA A 150 6.16 16.56 -23.90
C ALA A 150 7.08 17.45 -24.76
N MET A 151 8.38 17.15 -24.80
CA MET A 151 9.37 17.85 -25.65
C MET A 151 9.12 17.59 -27.14
N ILE A 152 8.82 16.35 -27.53
CA ILE A 152 8.47 15.98 -28.91
C ILE A 152 7.22 16.75 -29.39
N GLY A 153 6.24 16.94 -28.50
CA GLY A 153 5.03 17.72 -28.76
C GLY A 153 5.25 19.24 -28.90
N SER A 154 6.28 19.81 -28.27
CA SER A 154 6.56 21.25 -28.35
C SER A 154 7.34 21.66 -29.60
N VAL A 155 8.00 20.73 -30.27
CA VAL A 155 8.71 20.98 -31.56
C VAL A 155 7.73 20.92 -32.75
N GLY A 156 6.54 20.34 -32.55
CA GLY A 156 5.46 20.27 -33.54
C GLY A 156 4.27 21.18 -33.24
N GLY A 157 4.30 22.42 -33.71
CA GLY A 157 3.07 23.18 -33.99
C GLY A 157 2.84 24.48 -33.21
N ALA A 158 3.36 25.58 -33.75
CA ALA A 158 2.83 26.91 -33.48
C ALA A 158 1.61 27.19 -34.37
N GLN A 159 0.40 26.99 -33.85
CA GLN A 159 -0.82 27.73 -34.24
C GLN A 159 -2.00 27.30 -33.35
N ARG A 160 -2.40 28.15 -32.40
CA ARG A 160 -3.75 28.09 -31.80
C ARG A 160 -4.36 29.47 -31.76
N THR A 161 -5.29 29.69 -32.68
CA THR A 161 -6.31 30.73 -32.63
C THR A 161 -7.25 30.48 -31.44
N GLY A 162 -7.38 31.47 -30.57
CA GLY A 162 -8.29 31.42 -29.44
C GLY A 162 -9.75 31.56 -29.86
N VAL A 163 -10.63 30.72 -29.29
CA VAL A 163 -12.06 30.97 -29.24
C VAL A 163 -12.58 30.66 -27.83
N LYS A 164 -12.96 31.74 -27.13
CA LYS A 164 -13.82 31.74 -25.94
C LYS A 164 -15.29 31.54 -26.36
N ARG A 165 -16.07 30.77 -25.59
CA ARG A 165 -17.52 30.94 -25.31
C ARG A 165 -17.90 29.91 -24.23
N LYS A 166 -18.09 30.32 -22.96
CA LYS A 166 -19.28 30.94 -22.30
C LYS A 166 -20.33 29.88 -21.96
N ALA A 167 -20.37 29.50 -20.69
CA ALA A 167 -21.38 28.67 -20.05
C ALA A 167 -22.65 29.51 -19.76
N GLU A 168 -23.82 28.94 -20.01
CA GLU A 168 -25.10 29.44 -19.52
C GLU A 168 -25.53 28.65 -18.28
N GLU A 169 -25.89 29.41 -17.23
CA GLU A 169 -26.61 28.95 -16.05
C GLU A 169 -28.09 28.71 -16.40
N GLN A 170 -28.67 27.61 -15.94
CA GLN A 170 -30.12 27.53 -15.73
C GLN A 170 -30.45 27.01 -14.32
N LYS A 171 -31.25 27.83 -13.66
CA LYS A 171 -31.80 27.71 -12.31
C LYS A 171 -33.05 26.82 -12.29
N SER A 172 -33.16 26.08 -11.19
CA SER A 172 -34.36 25.80 -10.38
C SER A 172 -35.66 25.37 -11.07
N PHE A 173 -36.13 24.15 -10.75
CA PHE A 173 -37.54 23.89 -10.48
C PHE A 173 -37.69 22.75 -9.45
N SER A 174 -38.25 23.08 -8.29
CA SER A 174 -39.00 22.14 -7.45
C SER A 174 -40.48 22.32 -7.77
N PRO A 175 -41.32 21.30 -7.57
CA PRO A 175 -42.35 21.47 -6.54
C PRO A 175 -42.62 20.21 -5.71
N SER A 176 -43.20 20.45 -4.53
CA SER A 176 -43.70 19.50 -3.55
C SER A 176 -45.23 19.35 -3.63
N LEU A 177 -45.76 18.39 -2.84
CA LEU A 177 -47.17 18.08 -2.48
C LEU A 177 -47.82 17.01 -3.39
N GLN A 178 -48.54 15.96 -2.93
CA GLN A 178 -49.27 15.75 -1.68
C GLN A 178 -49.64 14.24 -1.47
N SER A 179 -50.30 13.95 -0.34
CA SER A 179 -50.46 12.72 0.45
C SER A 179 -51.58 11.70 0.09
N SER A 180 -51.58 10.57 0.85
CA SER A 180 -52.69 9.63 1.26
C SER A 180 -52.61 8.22 0.62
N ALA A 181 -52.89 7.05 1.22
CA ALA A 181 -53.50 6.62 2.49
C ALA A 181 -53.17 5.12 2.79
N SER A 182 -53.42 4.65 4.03
CA SER A 182 -53.53 3.23 4.49
C SER A 182 -54.85 3.07 5.29
N PRO A 183 -55.31 1.90 5.83
CA PRO A 183 -55.18 0.45 5.52
C PRO A 183 -56.59 -0.24 5.37
N PRO A 184 -56.75 -1.60 5.43
CA PRO A 184 -57.24 -2.25 6.67
C PRO A 184 -56.77 -3.73 6.93
N HIS A 185 -57.30 -4.32 8.02
CA HIS A 185 -56.87 -5.46 8.86
C HIS A 185 -57.39 -6.89 8.51
N LEU A 186 -56.59 -7.94 8.85
CA LEU A 186 -56.79 -9.28 9.53
C LEU A 186 -58.13 -10.09 9.41
N PRO A 187 -58.17 -11.47 9.54
CA PRO A 187 -57.56 -12.27 10.64
C PRO A 187 -57.07 -13.76 10.40
N THR A 188 -56.20 -14.20 11.33
CA THR A 188 -56.08 -15.49 12.08
C THR A 188 -56.43 -16.87 11.46
N SER A 189 -55.47 -17.84 11.45
CA SER A 189 -55.46 -19.08 12.28
C SER A 189 -54.38 -20.13 11.92
N SER A 190 -53.51 -20.44 12.89
CA SER A 190 -52.95 -21.75 13.32
C SER A 190 -52.53 -22.84 12.32
N LEU A 191 -51.29 -23.33 12.43
CA LEU A 191 -50.92 -24.60 13.10
C LEU A 191 -49.39 -24.83 13.05
N THR A 192 -48.81 -25.13 14.22
CA THR A 192 -47.45 -25.68 14.44
C THR A 192 -47.46 -27.22 14.29
N PRO A 193 -46.30 -27.90 14.28
CA PRO A 193 -45.61 -28.31 15.52
C PRO A 193 -44.13 -27.83 15.52
N ALA A 194 -43.62 -27.26 16.61
CA ALA A 194 -43.11 -27.91 17.83
C ALA A 194 -41.76 -28.62 17.57
N SER A 195 -40.62 -28.03 17.96
CA SER A 195 -40.02 -28.00 19.33
C SER A 195 -38.92 -29.08 19.41
N SER A 196 -37.80 -28.98 20.11
CA SER A 196 -37.10 -28.03 21.00
C SER A 196 -35.79 -28.78 21.36
N SER A 197 -34.70 -28.26 21.94
CA SER A 197 -34.59 -27.34 23.07
C SER A 197 -33.13 -26.94 23.25
N LEU A 198 -32.91 -25.66 23.54
CA LEU A 198 -31.68 -25.09 24.08
C LEU A 198 -31.72 -25.15 25.61
N MET A 199 -30.51 -25.32 26.17
CA MET A 199 -30.14 -25.06 27.55
C MET A 199 -30.33 -23.57 27.91
N THR A 200 -30.68 -23.27 29.16
CA THR A 200 -30.09 -22.14 29.92
C THR A 200 -30.50 -22.14 31.39
N GLY A 201 -29.57 -21.68 32.21
CA GLY A 201 -29.58 -21.73 33.67
C GLY A 201 -30.29 -20.56 34.37
N ALA A 202 -30.16 -20.66 35.70
CA ALA A 202 -30.89 -19.98 36.76
C ALA A 202 -30.67 -18.46 36.90
N LEU A 203 -31.65 -17.76 37.51
CA LEU A 203 -31.57 -17.23 38.89
C LEU A 203 -32.82 -16.40 39.33
N PHE A 204 -33.21 -16.65 40.60
CA PHE A 204 -33.85 -15.81 41.63
C PHE A 204 -35.34 -15.34 41.65
N SER A 205 -36.02 -15.85 42.71
CA SER A 205 -36.80 -15.14 43.76
C SER A 205 -38.34 -15.12 43.71
N GLY A 206 -38.98 -15.67 44.76
CA GLY A 206 -40.25 -15.14 45.29
C GLY A 206 -41.29 -16.12 45.87
N CYS A 207 -41.29 -16.24 47.22
CA CYS A 207 -42.44 -16.49 48.13
C CYS A 207 -42.93 -17.94 48.41
N GLY A 208 -42.87 -18.34 49.69
CA GLY A 208 -43.55 -19.53 50.22
C GLY A 208 -43.27 -19.84 51.70
N ALA A 209 -44.15 -19.32 52.57
CA ALA A 209 -44.35 -19.55 54.02
C ALA A 209 -43.66 -20.73 54.74
N GLU A 210 -43.03 -20.41 55.88
CA GLU A 210 -42.58 -21.37 56.89
C GLU A 210 -43.74 -21.89 57.77
N LYS A 211 -43.85 -23.22 57.89
CA LYS A 211 -44.47 -23.91 59.04
C LYS A 211 -43.39 -24.71 59.76
N LYS A 212 -43.16 -24.36 61.03
CA LYS A 212 -42.32 -25.10 61.99
C LYS A 212 -42.80 -26.54 62.14
N GLY A 213 -41.88 -27.49 62.00
CA GLY A 213 -42.10 -28.91 62.28
C GLY A 213 -40.79 -29.66 62.55
N ARG A 214 -40.39 -29.68 63.83
CA ARG A 214 -39.51 -30.62 64.56
C ARG A 214 -38.66 -31.61 63.74
N SER A 215 -37.34 -31.44 63.86
CA SER A 215 -36.29 -32.46 64.00
C SER A 215 -36.72 -33.93 63.87
N SER A 216 -36.38 -34.54 62.73
CA SER A 216 -35.81 -35.89 62.71
C SER A 216 -34.62 -35.88 61.74
N LYS A 217 -33.40 -35.92 62.30
CA LYS A 217 -32.19 -36.33 61.57
C LYS A 217 -32.42 -37.76 61.09
N SER A 218 -33.01 -37.93 59.91
CA SER A 218 -32.80 -39.14 59.12
C SER A 218 -31.42 -38.96 58.51
N GLN A 219 -30.48 -39.80 58.93
CA GLN A 219 -29.23 -39.99 58.18
C GLN A 219 -29.64 -40.18 56.71
N SER A 220 -29.24 -39.28 55.80
CA SER A 220 -29.14 -39.67 54.39
C SER A 220 -28.17 -40.84 54.43
N SER A 221 -28.71 -42.03 54.31
CA SER A 221 -28.00 -43.23 54.70
C SER A 221 -26.75 -43.30 53.82
N HIS A 222 -25.65 -43.81 54.36
CA HIS A 222 -24.47 -44.12 53.55
C HIS A 222 -24.86 -44.82 52.24
N LEU A 223 -25.92 -45.63 52.29
CA LEU A 223 -26.56 -46.29 51.17
C LEU A 223 -27.15 -45.32 50.14
N ASP A 224 -27.77 -44.20 50.51
CA ASP A 224 -28.30 -43.23 49.55
C ASP A 224 -27.18 -42.53 48.78
N MET A 225 -26.07 -42.18 49.46
CA MET A 225 -24.88 -41.63 48.80
C MET A 225 -24.18 -42.67 47.91
N GLU A 226 -24.20 -43.94 48.32
CA GLU A 226 -23.63 -45.06 47.58
C GLU A 226 -24.50 -45.41 46.36
N ILE A 227 -25.83 -45.34 46.48
CA ILE A 227 -26.80 -45.50 45.38
C ILE A 227 -26.67 -44.34 44.38
N GLU A 228 -26.57 -43.09 44.83
CA GLU A 228 -26.32 -41.95 43.94
C GLU A 228 -24.96 -42.06 43.24
N SER A 229 -23.93 -42.53 43.94
CA SER A 229 -22.61 -42.80 43.33
C SER A 229 -22.68 -43.91 42.28
N LEU A 230 -23.41 -45.00 42.53
CA LEU A 230 -23.62 -46.10 41.57
C LEU A 230 -24.49 -45.68 40.38
N LEU A 231 -25.48 -44.80 40.58
CA LEU A 231 -26.32 -44.25 39.50
C LEU A 231 -25.55 -43.24 38.63
N ASN A 232 -24.58 -42.53 39.22
CA ASN A 232 -23.68 -41.61 38.49
C ASN A 232 -22.45 -42.32 37.89
N GLN A 233 -22.20 -43.58 38.21
CA GLN A 233 -21.15 -44.35 37.56
C GLN A 233 -21.55 -44.66 36.12
N GLN A 234 -20.73 -44.19 35.18
CA GLN A 234 -20.94 -44.48 33.78
C GLN A 234 -20.77 -45.96 33.50
N SER A 235 -21.73 -46.52 32.78
CA SER A 235 -21.65 -47.90 32.29
C SER A 235 -20.39 -48.07 31.44
N THR A 236 -19.81 -49.27 31.44
CA THR A 236 -18.68 -49.65 30.56
C THR A 236 -19.00 -49.36 29.09
N LYS A 237 -20.26 -49.55 28.67
CA LYS A 237 -20.74 -49.21 27.32
C LYS A 237 -20.72 -47.70 27.07
N GLU A 238 -21.09 -46.89 28.05
CA GLU A 238 -21.11 -45.43 27.94
C GLU A 238 -19.68 -44.87 27.91
N GLN A 239 -18.78 -45.41 28.72
CA GLN A 239 -17.36 -45.07 28.69
C GLN A 239 -16.71 -45.41 27.35
N GLN A 240 -17.03 -46.59 26.78
CA GLN A 240 -16.57 -46.95 25.43
C GLN A 240 -17.14 -46.02 24.35
N SER A 241 -18.42 -45.65 24.45
CA SER A 241 -19.04 -44.70 23.51
C SER A 241 -18.38 -43.32 23.60
N LYS A 242 -18.06 -42.84 24.81
CA LYS A 242 -17.33 -41.58 24.99
C LYS A 242 -15.91 -41.66 24.47
N LYS A 243 -15.21 -42.76 24.72
CA LYS A 243 -13.85 -42.96 24.23
C LYS A 243 -13.81 -43.00 22.71
N MET A 244 -14.76 -43.72 22.08
CA MET A 244 -14.94 -43.72 20.63
C MET A 244 -15.29 -42.32 20.10
N SER A 245 -16.17 -41.59 20.77
CA SER A 245 -16.51 -40.22 20.38
C SER A 245 -15.33 -39.26 20.51
N GLN A 246 -14.48 -39.44 21.52
CA GLN A 246 -13.25 -38.67 21.70
C GLN A 246 -12.22 -39.00 20.62
N GLU A 247 -12.04 -40.28 20.30
CA GLU A 247 -11.16 -40.75 19.23
C GLU A 247 -11.62 -40.24 17.86
N ILE A 248 -12.93 -40.26 17.57
CA ILE A 248 -13.49 -39.67 16.36
C ILE A 248 -13.25 -38.17 16.32
N LEU A 249 -13.47 -37.46 17.43
CA LEU A 249 -13.22 -36.01 17.50
C LEU A 249 -11.73 -35.69 17.32
N GLU A 250 -10.84 -36.51 17.89
CA GLU A 250 -9.39 -36.39 17.72
C GLU A 250 -8.99 -36.63 16.26
N LEU A 251 -9.54 -37.64 15.60
CA LEU A 251 -9.31 -37.92 14.17
C LEU A 251 -9.88 -36.83 13.25
N LEU A 252 -11.03 -36.25 13.61
CA LEU A 252 -11.62 -35.13 12.85
C LEU A 252 -10.83 -33.83 13.00
N ASN A 253 -10.18 -33.63 14.14
CA ASN A 253 -9.35 -32.45 14.41
C ASN A 253 -7.88 -32.64 14.01
N ALA A 254 -7.45 -33.88 13.74
CA ALA A 254 -6.10 -34.18 13.30
C ALA A 254 -5.90 -33.64 11.87
N SER A 255 -4.84 -32.86 11.68
CA SER A 255 -4.47 -32.36 10.36
C SER A 255 -4.03 -33.50 9.45
N THR A 256 -4.46 -33.44 8.20
CA THR A 256 -4.09 -34.46 7.21
C THR A 256 -2.60 -34.35 6.85
N ALA A 257 -1.98 -35.46 6.44
CA ALA A 257 -0.58 -35.45 6.01
C ALA A 257 -0.32 -34.48 4.84
N LYS A 258 -1.34 -34.26 3.99
CA LYS A 258 -1.30 -33.26 2.92
C LYS A 258 -1.20 -31.84 3.49
N GLU A 259 -2.04 -31.48 4.45
CA GLU A 259 -2.01 -30.17 5.11
C GLU A 259 -0.69 -29.95 5.83
N GLN A 260 -0.19 -30.95 6.58
CA GLN A 260 1.11 -30.89 7.24
C GLN A 260 2.25 -30.64 6.23
N SER A 261 2.25 -31.34 5.10
CA SER A 261 3.24 -31.13 4.03
C SER A 261 3.17 -29.73 3.43
N ILE A 262 1.98 -29.16 3.26
CA ILE A 262 1.81 -27.79 2.76
C ILE A 262 2.33 -26.78 3.79
N VAL A 263 1.97 -26.94 5.07
CA VAL A 263 2.47 -26.09 6.17
C VAL A 263 4.00 -26.13 6.24
N GLU A 264 4.61 -27.30 6.10
CA GLU A 264 6.06 -27.45 6.08
C GLU A 264 6.74 -26.79 4.87
N LYS A 265 6.08 -26.76 3.70
CA LYS A 265 6.59 -26.06 2.51
C LYS A 265 6.64 -24.55 2.71
N PHE A 266 5.61 -23.99 3.35
CA PHE A 266 5.50 -22.55 3.61
C PHE A 266 6.11 -22.12 4.95
N ARG A 267 6.64 -23.06 5.73
CA ARG A 267 7.42 -22.76 6.93
C ARG A 267 8.68 -22.01 6.54
N SER A 268 8.93 -20.86 7.14
CA SER A 268 10.12 -20.04 6.88
C SER A 268 11.40 -20.86 6.98
N ARG A 269 12.08 -21.10 5.85
CA ARG A 269 13.38 -21.79 5.78
C ARG A 269 14.51 -20.75 5.85
N GLY A 270 15.26 -20.71 6.95
CA GLY A 270 16.41 -19.79 7.13
C GLY A 270 16.08 -18.51 7.92
N ARG A 271 17.11 -17.68 8.16
CA ARG A 271 17.29 -16.56 9.14
C ARG A 271 16.10 -15.67 9.57
N ALA A 272 14.96 -15.68 8.90
CA ALA A 272 13.75 -14.97 9.34
C ALA A 272 13.01 -15.81 10.40
N GLN A 273 13.63 -16.01 11.57
CA GLN A 273 12.91 -16.50 12.74
C GLN A 273 11.91 -15.42 13.15
N VAL A 274 10.66 -15.81 13.43
CA VAL A 274 9.68 -14.93 14.04
C VAL A 274 10.27 -14.43 15.35
N GLN A 275 10.52 -13.12 15.43
CA GLN A 275 11.02 -12.49 16.65
C GLN A 275 9.83 -12.06 17.49
N GLU A 276 9.68 -12.68 18.64
CA GLU A 276 8.62 -12.35 19.59
C GLU A 276 9.03 -11.14 20.42
N PHE A 277 8.06 -10.27 20.71
CA PHE A 277 8.24 -9.21 21.71
C PHE A 277 8.25 -9.80 23.11
N CYS A 278 9.09 -9.23 23.98
CA CYS A 278 9.11 -9.59 25.39
C CYS A 278 7.84 -9.10 26.09
N ASP A 279 7.25 -9.95 26.93
CA ASP A 279 6.03 -9.63 27.69
C ASP A 279 6.25 -8.48 28.69
N HIS A 280 7.50 -8.25 29.10
CA HIS A 280 7.90 -7.16 29.98
C HIS A 280 8.19 -5.85 29.23
N GLY A 281 8.12 -5.83 27.89
CA GLY A 281 8.31 -4.63 27.07
C GLY A 281 9.75 -4.11 27.05
N THR A 282 10.25 -3.58 28.17
CA THR A 282 11.61 -3.02 28.28
C THR A 282 12.61 -4.00 28.89
N LYS A 283 13.88 -3.85 28.54
CA LYS A 283 14.95 -4.73 29.03
C LYS A 283 15.14 -4.58 30.54
N GLU A 284 14.99 -3.37 31.07
CA GLU A 284 15.10 -3.09 32.51
C GLU A 284 13.99 -3.76 33.32
N GLU A 285 12.77 -3.82 32.78
CA GLU A 285 11.64 -4.53 33.41
C GLU A 285 11.83 -6.05 33.32
N CYS A 286 12.27 -6.55 32.16
CA CYS A 286 12.58 -7.96 31.98
C CYS A 286 13.66 -8.45 32.95
N LEU A 287 14.73 -7.67 33.16
CA LEU A 287 15.79 -7.97 34.12
C LEU A 287 15.29 -7.96 35.56
N ARG A 288 14.37 -7.04 35.90
CA ARG A 288 13.81 -6.90 37.25
C ARG A 288 12.85 -8.03 37.62
N SER A 289 12.14 -8.56 36.64
CA SER A 289 11.24 -9.71 36.79
C SER A 289 11.95 -11.06 36.64
N GLY A 290 13.27 -11.09 36.43
CA GLY A 290 14.02 -12.25 35.99
C GLY A 290 13.87 -13.50 36.87
N ASP A 291 13.09 -14.46 36.38
CA ASP A 291 12.96 -15.83 36.91
C ASP A 291 13.95 -16.82 36.26
N THR A 292 14.86 -16.35 35.38
CA THR A 292 15.85 -17.20 34.69
C THR A 292 17.25 -16.58 34.62
N PRO A 293 18.32 -17.38 34.75
CA PRO A 293 19.72 -16.92 34.74
C PRO A 293 20.28 -16.57 33.35
N GLN A 294 19.46 -16.57 32.29
CA GLN A 294 19.87 -16.26 30.93
C GLN A 294 19.26 -14.93 30.44
N PRO A 295 19.98 -14.14 29.63
CA PRO A 295 19.44 -12.92 29.04
C PRO A 295 18.29 -13.27 28.09
N CYS A 296 17.18 -12.54 28.19
CA CYS A 296 16.01 -12.76 27.34
C CYS A 296 16.37 -12.51 25.86
N THR A 297 16.03 -13.46 25.00
CA THR A 297 16.29 -13.44 23.54
C THR A 297 15.17 -12.79 22.73
N LYS A 298 14.07 -12.37 23.39
CA LYS A 298 12.93 -11.67 22.78
C LYS A 298 13.28 -10.21 22.48
N LEU A 299 12.51 -9.58 21.59
CA LEU A 299 12.64 -8.15 21.29
C LEU A 299 12.18 -7.31 22.49
N HIS A 300 13.01 -6.33 22.85
CA HIS A 300 12.70 -5.36 23.89
C HIS A 300 12.62 -3.96 23.28
N PHE A 301 11.92 -3.07 23.97
CA PHE A 301 11.85 -1.66 23.65
C PHE A 301 12.80 -0.87 24.55
N ARG A 302 13.48 0.11 23.96
CA ARG A 302 14.29 1.12 24.66
C ARG A 302 13.52 2.43 24.70
N ARG A 303 13.47 3.08 25.86
CA ARG A 303 12.80 4.38 26.02
C ARG A 303 13.67 5.49 25.45
N ILE A 304 13.09 6.35 24.62
CA ILE A 304 13.69 7.60 24.13
C ILE A 304 13.32 8.70 25.12
N ILE A 305 14.31 9.19 25.88
CA ILE A 305 14.14 10.21 26.91
C ILE A 305 14.95 11.45 26.52
N ASN A 306 14.27 12.48 26.03
CA ASN A 306 14.89 13.77 25.68
C ASN A 306 14.83 14.76 26.85
N LYS A 307 15.58 15.88 26.77
CA LYS A 307 15.60 16.92 27.81
C LYS A 307 14.22 17.51 28.15
N HIS A 308 13.28 17.44 27.21
CA HIS A 308 11.92 17.96 27.35
C HIS A 308 10.89 16.86 27.66
N THR A 309 11.31 15.59 27.71
CA THR A 309 10.47 14.44 28.04
C THR A 309 10.30 14.35 29.55
N ASP A 310 9.07 14.13 30.00
CA ASP A 310 8.69 13.95 31.39
C ASP A 310 8.09 12.55 31.58
N GLU A 311 8.84 11.68 32.25
CA GLU A 311 8.45 10.29 32.50
C GLU A 311 7.15 10.18 33.34
N SER A 312 6.81 11.20 34.13
CA SER A 312 5.59 11.19 34.95
C SER A 312 4.31 11.32 34.12
N LEU A 313 4.42 11.84 32.89
CA LEU A 313 3.28 12.00 31.97
C LEU A 313 2.93 10.70 31.23
N GLY A 314 3.79 9.69 31.30
CA GLY A 314 3.60 8.39 30.65
C GLY A 314 3.91 8.36 29.15
N ASP A 315 3.39 7.33 28.48
CA ASP A 315 3.67 7.03 27.08
C ASP A 315 2.95 8.00 26.12
N CYS A 316 3.63 8.40 25.05
CA CYS A 316 3.00 9.17 23.98
C CYS A 316 1.88 8.36 23.33
N SER A 317 0.68 8.92 23.21
CA SER A 317 -0.45 8.22 22.56
C SER A 317 -0.19 7.86 21.09
N PHE A 318 0.72 8.58 20.43
CA PHE A 318 1.07 8.40 19.03
C PHE A 318 2.41 7.66 18.82
N LEU A 319 3.22 7.44 19.87
CA LEU A 319 4.50 6.72 19.79
C LEU A 319 5.33 7.07 18.53
N ASN A 320 5.62 6.09 17.68
CA ASN A 320 6.35 6.23 16.43
C ASN A 320 5.65 7.06 15.35
N THR A 321 4.35 7.33 15.47
CA THR A 321 3.57 8.17 14.54
C THR A 321 3.42 9.61 15.03
N CYS A 322 4.21 10.06 16.00
CA CYS A 322 4.13 11.43 16.51
C CYS A 322 4.86 12.43 15.60
N PHE A 323 4.15 13.45 15.13
CA PHE A 323 4.70 14.52 14.29
C PHE A 323 5.67 15.47 15.02
N HIS A 324 5.70 15.42 16.34
CA HIS A 324 6.42 16.37 17.20
C HIS A 324 7.43 15.68 18.10
N MET A 325 8.10 14.64 17.62
CA MET A 325 9.02 13.83 18.44
C MET A 325 10.10 14.67 19.13
N ASP A 326 10.57 15.74 18.50
CA ASP A 326 11.60 16.65 19.04
C ASP A 326 11.08 17.64 20.11
N THR A 327 9.76 17.73 20.29
CA THR A 327 9.13 18.63 21.27
C THR A 327 8.10 17.91 22.15
N CYS A 328 7.99 16.60 22.02
CA CYS A 328 6.99 15.80 22.70
C CYS A 328 7.40 15.53 24.14
N LYS A 329 6.56 15.94 25.10
CA LYS A 329 6.84 15.74 26.53
C LYS A 329 6.61 14.31 27.02
N TYR A 330 6.01 13.45 26.21
CA TYR A 330 5.68 12.08 26.59
C TYR A 330 6.80 11.09 26.19
N VAL A 331 6.80 9.89 26.77
CA VAL A 331 7.83 8.87 26.50
C VAL A 331 7.60 8.20 25.13
N HIS A 332 8.69 8.03 24.38
CA HIS A 332 8.75 7.32 23.10
C HIS A 332 9.62 6.06 23.20
N TYR A 333 9.53 5.16 22.22
CA TYR A 333 10.24 3.88 22.24
C TYR A 333 10.93 3.60 20.90
N GLU A 334 12.04 2.87 20.96
CA GLU A 334 12.72 2.25 19.81
C GLU A 334 13.01 0.77 20.11
N ILE A 335 13.25 -0.04 19.08
CA ILE A 335 13.57 -1.46 19.28
C ILE A 335 15.02 -1.58 19.74
N ASP A 336 15.24 -2.25 20.88
CA ASP A 336 16.57 -2.58 21.42
C ASP A 336 17.19 -3.70 20.59
N SER A 337 17.68 -3.35 19.40
CA SER A 337 18.42 -4.26 18.53
C SER A 337 19.83 -4.45 19.10
N PRO A 338 20.35 -5.69 19.23
CA PRO A 338 21.74 -5.88 19.64
C PRO A 338 22.68 -5.21 18.62
N PRO A 339 23.79 -4.60 19.07
CA PRO A 339 24.65 -3.73 18.26
C PRO A 339 25.41 -4.41 17.09
N GLU A 340 25.09 -5.65 16.74
CA GLU A 340 25.68 -6.34 15.57
C GLU A 340 24.90 -6.11 14.26
N ALA A 341 23.75 -5.44 14.29
CA ALA A 341 22.98 -5.10 13.09
C ALA A 341 23.35 -3.74 12.45
N GLU A 342 24.15 -2.90 13.11
CA GLU A 342 24.50 -1.56 12.61
C GLU A 342 25.91 -1.44 11.99
N SER A 343 26.62 -2.55 11.80
CA SER A 343 27.88 -2.57 11.03
C SER A 343 27.77 -3.50 9.83
N GLY A 344 27.15 -3.00 8.75
CA GLY A 344 26.98 -3.76 7.52
C GLY A 344 26.38 -3.00 6.34
N LEU A 345 26.45 -1.66 6.29
CA LEU A 345 26.26 -0.90 5.05
C LEU A 345 27.59 -0.86 4.27
N LEU A 346 28.02 -2.02 3.78
CA LEU A 346 28.98 -2.13 2.68
C LEU A 346 28.41 -3.14 1.70
N GLY A 347 28.34 -2.74 0.42
CA GLY A 347 27.65 -3.45 -0.65
C GLY A 347 28.12 -4.89 -0.87
N PRO A 348 27.40 -5.66 -1.72
CA PRO A 348 27.70 -7.06 -1.95
C PRO A 348 29.13 -7.21 -2.50
N GLN A 349 30.02 -7.75 -1.66
CA GLN A 349 31.34 -8.21 -2.05
C GLN A 349 31.14 -9.42 -2.96
N ALA A 350 31.55 -9.26 -4.23
CA ALA A 350 31.67 -10.34 -5.18
C ALA A 350 32.74 -11.33 -4.72
N GLY A 351 32.39 -12.61 -4.64
CA GLY A 351 33.35 -13.71 -4.60
C GLY A 351 33.22 -14.65 -3.40
N ALA A 352 32.32 -15.64 -3.50
CA ALA A 352 32.52 -16.96 -2.89
C ALA A 352 31.60 -18.01 -3.56
N SER A 353 32.20 -18.75 -4.50
CA SER A 353 31.84 -20.07 -5.06
C SER A 353 30.37 -20.45 -5.24
N GLU A 354 29.96 -20.45 -6.51
CA GLU A 354 29.00 -21.39 -7.07
C GLU A 354 29.34 -22.83 -6.67
N LEU A 355 28.41 -23.50 -6.00
CA LEU A 355 28.29 -24.95 -6.01
C LEU A 355 26.97 -25.28 -6.68
N GLY A 356 27.07 -25.58 -7.96
CA GLY A 356 25.96 -25.99 -8.81
C GLY A 356 25.33 -27.28 -8.32
N LEU A 357 24.01 -27.30 -8.29
CA LEU A 357 23.20 -28.50 -8.30
C LEU A 357 22.19 -28.35 -9.44
N HIS A 358 22.62 -28.79 -10.63
CA HIS A 358 21.72 -29.16 -11.71
C HIS A 358 21.53 -30.67 -11.69
N ALA A 359 20.28 -31.11 -11.51
CA ALA A 359 19.59 -32.18 -12.25
C ALA A 359 18.30 -32.48 -11.48
N ALA A 360 17.14 -32.01 -11.94
CA ALA A 360 16.31 -32.62 -12.98
C ALA A 360 15.15 -33.38 -12.33
N ASP A 361 14.03 -32.68 -12.17
CA ASP A 361 12.72 -33.29 -12.37
C ASP A 361 11.74 -32.22 -12.86
N ALA A 362 10.97 -32.59 -13.88
CA ALA A 362 10.11 -31.72 -14.66
C ALA A 362 8.84 -31.36 -13.89
N ASP A 363 8.78 -30.10 -13.40
CA ASP A 363 7.58 -29.25 -13.24
C ASP A 363 8.01 -27.90 -12.62
N SER A 364 8.86 -27.17 -13.34
CA SER A 364 9.61 -26.02 -12.81
C SER A 364 8.97 -24.66 -13.14
N ASN A 365 7.77 -24.41 -12.60
CA ASN A 365 7.26 -23.04 -12.39
C ASN A 365 6.98 -22.71 -10.91
N VAL A 366 7.21 -23.65 -9.99
CA VAL A 366 7.11 -23.40 -8.55
C VAL A 366 8.35 -22.61 -8.11
N GLY A 367 8.22 -21.27 -8.01
CA GLY A 367 9.23 -20.40 -7.41
C GLY A 367 9.78 -19.28 -8.29
N LYS A 368 9.39 -19.18 -9.57
CA LYS A 368 9.69 -17.99 -10.37
C LYS A 368 8.62 -16.93 -10.12
N LEU A 369 8.91 -16.00 -9.22
CA LEU A 369 8.08 -14.81 -9.04
C LEU A 369 8.14 -13.97 -10.31
N PHE A 370 6.98 -13.67 -10.89
CA PHE A 370 6.89 -12.72 -11.98
C PHE A 370 7.13 -11.32 -11.41
N PRO A 371 7.93 -10.45 -12.05
CA PRO A 371 8.18 -9.11 -11.53
C PRO A 371 6.89 -8.30 -11.40
N SER A 372 6.93 -7.27 -10.55
CA SER A 372 5.76 -6.43 -10.30
C SER A 372 5.38 -5.60 -11.52
N GLN A 373 4.08 -5.36 -11.70
CA GLN A 373 3.53 -4.61 -12.82
C GLN A 373 2.50 -3.61 -12.32
N TRP A 374 2.32 -2.50 -13.03
CA TRP A 374 1.36 -1.48 -12.63
C TRP A 374 0.87 -0.61 -13.78
N ILE A 375 -0.31 -0.01 -13.61
CA ILE A 375 -0.89 0.96 -14.54
C ILE A 375 -1.44 2.14 -13.75
N CYS A 376 -0.90 3.32 -14.01
CA CYS A 376 -1.48 4.58 -13.55
C CYS A 376 -2.76 4.88 -14.35
N CYS A 377 -3.92 4.75 -13.73
CA CYS A 377 -5.19 4.92 -14.42
C CYS A 377 -6.34 5.31 -13.48
N ASP A 378 -7.37 5.91 -14.06
CA ASP A 378 -8.70 5.93 -13.44
C ASP A 378 -9.37 4.58 -13.70
N ILE A 379 -9.58 3.81 -12.63
CA ILE A 379 -10.13 2.45 -12.68
C ILE A 379 -11.54 2.42 -13.28
N ARG A 380 -12.29 3.53 -13.26
CA ARG A 380 -13.62 3.62 -13.90
C ARG A 380 -13.56 3.58 -15.42
N TYR A 381 -12.42 3.98 -16.01
CA TYR A 381 -12.28 4.19 -17.45
C TYR A 381 -11.38 3.15 -18.12
N LEU A 382 -10.53 2.47 -17.35
CA LEU A 382 -9.70 1.40 -17.88
C LEU A 382 -10.56 0.23 -18.35
N ASP A 383 -10.31 -0.21 -19.59
CA ASP A 383 -10.83 -1.46 -20.10
C ASP A 383 -10.06 -2.64 -19.50
N VAL A 384 -10.53 -3.11 -18.33
CA VAL A 384 -9.87 -4.18 -17.58
C VAL A 384 -9.83 -5.53 -18.31
N SER A 385 -10.58 -5.70 -19.40
CA SER A 385 -10.59 -6.95 -20.17
C SER A 385 -9.23 -7.28 -20.80
N ILE A 386 -8.40 -6.26 -21.08
CA ILE A 386 -7.06 -6.42 -21.65
C ILE A 386 -6.09 -7.12 -20.69
N LEU A 387 -6.38 -7.12 -19.39
CA LEU A 387 -5.49 -7.65 -18.37
C LEU A 387 -5.57 -9.18 -18.27
N GLY A 388 -6.60 -9.79 -18.85
CA GLY A 388 -6.85 -11.23 -18.76
C GLY A 388 -7.50 -11.62 -17.43
N LYS A 389 -7.23 -12.85 -16.99
CA LYS A 389 -7.84 -13.47 -15.81
C LYS A 389 -6.84 -13.62 -14.67
N PHE A 390 -7.34 -13.40 -13.45
CA PHE A 390 -6.59 -13.46 -12.19
C PHE A 390 -7.17 -14.51 -11.27
N ALA A 391 -6.33 -15.13 -10.44
CA ALA A 391 -6.77 -16.09 -9.41
C ALA A 391 -7.26 -15.38 -8.14
N VAL A 392 -6.70 -14.18 -7.88
CA VAL A 392 -7.06 -13.34 -6.74
C VAL A 392 -7.17 -11.89 -7.19
N VAL A 393 -8.28 -11.26 -6.80
CA VAL A 393 -8.50 -9.81 -6.89
C VAL A 393 -8.48 -9.23 -5.47
N MET A 394 -7.77 -8.13 -5.26
CA MET A 394 -7.85 -7.36 -4.01
C MET A 394 -8.24 -5.91 -4.33
N ALA A 395 -9.07 -5.30 -3.49
CA ALA A 395 -9.47 -3.91 -3.66
C ALA A 395 -9.58 -3.17 -2.32
N ASP A 396 -9.01 -1.98 -2.25
CA ASP A 396 -9.21 -0.99 -1.16
C ASP A 396 -9.84 0.31 -1.72
N PRO A 397 -11.13 0.26 -2.10
CA PRO A 397 -11.75 1.37 -2.80
C PRO A 397 -12.01 2.59 -1.90
N PRO A 398 -11.94 3.82 -2.45
CA PRO A 398 -12.25 5.04 -1.72
C PRO A 398 -13.77 5.23 -1.59
N TRP A 399 -14.39 4.47 -0.68
CA TRP A 399 -15.83 4.51 -0.41
C TRP A 399 -16.33 5.92 -0.07
N ASP A 400 -17.47 6.35 -0.63
CA ASP A 400 -18.20 7.51 -0.12
C ASP A 400 -18.88 7.16 1.21
N ILE A 401 -18.21 7.50 2.31
CA ILE A 401 -18.73 7.26 3.67
C ILE A 401 -19.63 8.39 4.19
N HIS A 402 -20.01 9.36 3.35
CA HIS A 402 -20.74 10.58 3.71
C HIS A 402 -20.05 11.40 4.82
N MET A 403 -18.72 11.49 4.72
CA MET A 403 -17.89 12.37 5.55
C MET A 403 -16.97 13.19 4.63
N GLU A 404 -16.55 14.36 5.09
CA GLU A 404 -15.53 15.14 4.39
C GLU A 404 -14.18 14.43 4.53
N LEU A 405 -13.71 13.86 3.42
CA LEU A 405 -12.41 13.20 3.32
C LEU A 405 -11.43 14.07 2.53
N PRO A 406 -10.12 14.01 2.85
CA PRO A 406 -9.10 14.81 2.16
C PRO A 406 -8.76 14.28 0.75
N TYR A 407 -9.50 13.31 0.24
CA TYR A 407 -9.31 12.66 -1.06
C TYR A 407 -10.65 12.42 -1.75
N GLY A 408 -10.62 12.21 -3.08
CA GLY A 408 -11.81 11.89 -3.87
C GLY A 408 -12.35 10.50 -3.55
N THR A 409 -13.67 10.38 -3.45
CA THR A 409 -14.38 9.12 -3.25
C THR A 409 -15.10 8.67 -4.53
N LEU A 410 -15.47 7.40 -4.57
CA LEU A 410 -16.37 6.84 -5.57
C LEU A 410 -17.80 6.83 -5.03
N THR A 411 -18.75 7.24 -5.87
CA THR A 411 -20.17 7.10 -5.55
C THR A 411 -20.57 5.61 -5.53
N ASP A 412 -21.63 5.28 -4.80
CA ASP A 412 -22.13 3.91 -4.70
C ASP A 412 -22.44 3.31 -6.09
N ASP A 413 -22.97 4.11 -7.02
CA ASP A 413 -23.27 3.67 -8.38
C ASP A 413 -22.02 3.43 -9.23
N GLU A 414 -20.97 4.24 -9.04
CA GLU A 414 -19.67 3.99 -9.69
C GLU A 414 -19.04 2.71 -9.17
N MET A 415 -19.14 2.45 -7.86
CA MET A 415 -18.69 1.20 -7.25
C MET A 415 -19.42 0.00 -7.85
N ARG A 416 -20.76 0.03 -7.92
CA ARG A 416 -21.55 -1.06 -8.53
C ARG A 416 -21.20 -1.34 -9.98
N LYS A 417 -20.83 -0.30 -10.74
CA LYS A 417 -20.52 -0.38 -12.19
C LYS A 417 -19.09 -0.83 -12.51
N LEU A 418 -18.23 -1.04 -11.52
CA LEU A 418 -16.88 -1.54 -11.77
C LEU A 418 -16.92 -2.92 -12.47
N SER A 419 -16.12 -3.07 -13.52
CA SER A 419 -16.04 -4.28 -14.35
C SER A 419 -15.27 -5.44 -13.68
N ILE A 420 -15.41 -5.62 -12.37
CA ILE A 420 -14.81 -6.71 -11.59
C ILE A 420 -15.17 -8.11 -12.13
N PRO A 421 -16.40 -8.38 -12.61
CA PRO A 421 -16.74 -9.69 -13.15
C PRO A 421 -15.87 -10.14 -14.33
N ALA A 422 -15.28 -9.20 -15.08
CA ALA A 422 -14.42 -9.51 -16.22
C ALA A 422 -13.04 -10.04 -15.80
N LEU A 423 -12.55 -9.66 -14.61
CA LEU A 423 -11.20 -9.98 -14.13
C LEU A 423 -11.02 -11.44 -13.71
N GLN A 424 -12.11 -12.15 -13.40
CA GLN A 424 -12.02 -13.47 -12.79
C GLN A 424 -13.21 -14.35 -13.16
N ASP A 425 -12.90 -15.60 -13.54
CA ASP A 425 -13.89 -16.66 -13.77
C ASP A 425 -14.02 -17.53 -12.51
N ASP A 426 -12.89 -18.05 -12.00
CA ASP A 426 -12.77 -18.81 -10.76
C ASP A 426 -11.68 -18.21 -9.86
N GLY A 427 -11.96 -18.00 -8.58
CA GLY A 427 -10.95 -17.47 -7.64
C GLY A 427 -11.52 -16.78 -6.40
N PHE A 428 -10.71 -15.92 -5.78
CA PHE A 428 -11.06 -15.15 -4.58
C PHE A 428 -11.00 -13.63 -4.77
N LEU A 429 -11.88 -12.90 -4.08
CA LEU A 429 -11.87 -11.45 -3.98
C LEU A 429 -11.71 -11.01 -2.53
N PHE A 430 -10.72 -10.17 -2.27
CA PHE A 430 -10.47 -9.52 -0.99
C PHE A 430 -10.89 -8.05 -1.07
N LEU A 431 -11.95 -7.68 -0.35
CA LEU A 431 -12.54 -6.34 -0.43
C LEU A 431 -12.49 -5.66 0.93
N TRP A 432 -11.65 -4.64 1.06
CA TRP A 432 -11.59 -3.81 2.27
C TRP A 432 -12.83 -2.94 2.40
N VAL A 433 -13.45 -2.97 3.58
CA VAL A 433 -14.67 -2.23 3.90
C VAL A 433 -14.55 -1.54 5.26
N THR A 434 -15.22 -0.39 5.39
CA THR A 434 -15.26 0.39 6.63
C THR A 434 -16.63 1.03 6.85
N GLY A 435 -17.09 1.05 8.11
CA GLY A 435 -18.33 1.73 8.49
C GLY A 435 -19.53 1.34 7.62
N ARG A 436 -20.16 2.32 6.96
CA ARG A 436 -21.32 2.11 6.07
C ARG A 436 -21.02 1.20 4.87
N ALA A 437 -19.77 1.14 4.45
CA ALA A 437 -19.38 0.38 3.27
C ALA A 437 -19.41 -1.13 3.52
N MET A 438 -19.64 -1.57 4.76
CA MET A 438 -19.83 -2.99 5.07
C MET A 438 -21.04 -3.57 4.34
N GLU A 439 -22.19 -2.90 4.36
CA GLU A 439 -23.40 -3.37 3.68
C GLU A 439 -23.28 -3.21 2.17
N LEU A 440 -22.77 -2.06 1.70
CA LEU A 440 -22.54 -1.81 0.28
C LEU A 440 -21.52 -2.78 -0.32
N GLY A 441 -20.43 -3.09 0.40
CA GLY A 441 -19.43 -4.06 -0.03
C GLY A 441 -20.01 -5.46 -0.18
N ARG A 442 -20.91 -5.88 0.71
CA ARG A 442 -21.65 -7.16 0.58
C ARG A 442 -22.59 -7.14 -0.63
N GLU A 443 -23.24 -6.02 -0.90
CA GLU A 443 -24.05 -5.84 -2.11
C GLU A 443 -23.19 -5.95 -3.38
N CYS A 444 -22.06 -5.24 -3.43
CA CYS A 444 -21.11 -5.28 -4.55
C CYS A 444 -20.57 -6.69 -4.80
N LEU A 445 -20.19 -7.44 -3.76
CA LEU A 445 -19.75 -8.84 -3.89
C LEU A 445 -20.81 -9.68 -4.61
N ASN A 446 -22.06 -9.62 -4.16
CA ASN A 446 -23.16 -10.36 -4.77
C ASN A 446 -23.41 -9.93 -6.22
N LEU A 447 -23.40 -8.62 -6.49
CA LEU A 447 -23.57 -8.07 -7.84
C LEU A 447 -22.46 -8.52 -8.79
N TRP A 448 -21.23 -8.62 -8.29
CA TRP A 448 -20.09 -9.08 -9.09
C TRP A 448 -20.00 -10.60 -9.25
N GLY A 449 -20.95 -11.34 -8.65
CA GLY A 449 -21.06 -12.80 -8.75
C GLY A 449 -20.19 -13.56 -7.74
N TYR A 450 -19.83 -12.95 -6.62
CA TYR A 450 -19.09 -13.59 -5.54
C TYR A 450 -20.01 -13.96 -4.39
N GLU A 451 -19.78 -15.13 -3.80
CA GLU A 451 -20.36 -15.51 -2.52
C GLU A 451 -19.37 -15.18 -1.40
N ARG A 452 -19.82 -14.45 -0.37
CA ARG A 452 -18.96 -14.15 0.79
C ARG A 452 -18.79 -15.41 1.65
N VAL A 453 -17.55 -15.91 1.74
CA VAL A 453 -17.20 -17.12 2.50
C VAL A 453 -16.47 -16.82 3.81
N ASP A 454 -15.71 -15.73 3.86
CA ASP A 454 -14.90 -15.36 5.03
C ASP A 454 -14.89 -13.84 5.26
N GLU A 455 -14.37 -13.43 6.42
CA GLU A 455 -14.18 -12.03 6.79
C GLU A 455 -12.91 -11.87 7.63
N ILE A 456 -11.89 -11.25 7.06
CA ILE A 456 -10.64 -10.96 7.77
C ILE A 456 -10.79 -9.67 8.56
N ILE A 457 -10.32 -9.68 9.80
CA ILE A 457 -10.22 -8.47 10.64
C ILE A 457 -8.76 -8.09 10.84
N TRP A 458 -8.43 -6.83 10.55
CA TRP A 458 -7.15 -6.25 10.93
C TRP A 458 -7.29 -5.49 12.23
N VAL A 459 -6.69 -6.00 13.31
CA VAL A 459 -6.58 -5.34 14.61
C VAL A 459 -5.40 -4.35 14.56
N LYS A 460 -5.72 -3.09 14.80
CA LYS A 460 -4.77 -1.98 14.75
C LYS A 460 -4.01 -1.86 16.06
N THR A 461 -2.74 -2.24 16.03
CA THR A 461 -1.83 -2.08 17.17
C THR A 461 -0.94 -0.86 17.00
N ASN A 462 -0.38 -0.39 18.11
CA ASN A 462 0.72 0.56 18.13
C ASN A 462 2.06 -0.20 18.23
N GLN A 463 3.17 0.55 18.23
CA GLN A 463 4.53 0.01 18.38
C GLN A 463 4.70 -0.95 19.57
N LEU A 464 3.98 -0.72 20.67
CA LEU A 464 4.03 -1.56 21.87
C LEU A 464 3.04 -2.74 21.82
N GLN A 465 2.53 -3.09 20.64
CA GLN A 465 1.55 -4.16 20.41
C GLN A 465 0.24 -3.98 21.21
N ARG A 466 -0.08 -2.74 21.61
CA ARG A 466 -1.34 -2.40 22.29
C ARG A 466 -2.36 -1.90 21.27
N ILE A 467 -3.63 -2.24 21.48
CA ILE A 467 -4.73 -1.74 20.66
C ILE A 467 -4.80 -0.21 20.77
N ILE A 468 -4.90 0.47 19.63
CA ILE A 468 -5.08 1.92 19.58
C ILE A 468 -6.51 2.24 20.03
N ARG A 469 -6.64 2.91 21.19
CA ARG A 469 -7.93 3.30 21.79
C ARG A 469 -8.14 4.82 21.84
N THR A 470 -7.11 5.59 21.51
CA THR A 470 -7.11 7.05 21.54
C THR A 470 -7.57 7.61 20.20
N GLY A 471 -8.25 8.76 20.23
CA GLY A 471 -8.86 9.39 19.05
C GLY A 471 -10.35 9.07 18.90
N ARG A 472 -11.09 9.97 18.22
CA ARG A 472 -12.51 9.76 17.85
C ARG A 472 -12.58 9.04 16.50
N THR A 473 -12.26 7.75 16.50
CA THR A 473 -12.16 6.96 15.25
C THR A 473 -13.50 6.37 14.79
N GLY A 474 -14.55 6.44 15.61
CA GLY A 474 -15.89 5.98 15.25
C GLY A 474 -17.00 6.88 15.82
N HIS A 475 -18.24 6.66 15.37
CA HIS A 475 -19.39 7.49 15.73
C HIS A 475 -19.92 7.22 17.14
N TRP A 476 -19.98 5.95 17.53
CA TRP A 476 -20.52 5.52 18.84
C TRP A 476 -19.47 4.80 19.70
N LEU A 477 -18.62 3.99 19.07
CA LEU A 477 -17.51 3.27 19.69
C LEU A 477 -16.22 3.57 18.92
N ASN A 478 -15.08 3.52 19.61
CA ASN A 478 -13.78 3.67 18.94
C ASN A 478 -13.52 2.45 18.05
N HIS A 479 -13.09 2.71 16.81
CA HIS A 479 -12.74 1.67 15.85
C HIS A 479 -11.28 1.25 16.05
N GLY A 480 -11.07 0.06 16.61
CA GLY A 480 -9.75 -0.57 16.77
C GLY A 480 -9.39 -1.56 15.67
N LYS A 481 -10.21 -1.66 14.61
CA LYS A 481 -10.02 -2.63 13.52
C LYS A 481 -10.57 -2.15 12.19
N GLU A 482 -10.10 -2.76 11.10
CA GLU A 482 -10.69 -2.69 9.76
C GLU A 482 -11.11 -4.10 9.29
N HIS A 483 -12.06 -4.16 8.36
CA HIS A 483 -12.63 -5.41 7.84
C HIS A 483 -12.23 -5.62 6.37
N CYS A 484 -11.97 -6.86 6.00
CA CYS A 484 -11.76 -7.29 4.62
C CYS A 484 -12.67 -8.48 4.33
N LEU A 485 -13.65 -8.28 3.45
CA LEU A 485 -14.57 -9.35 3.04
C LEU A 485 -13.87 -10.29 2.07
N VAL A 486 -14.03 -11.59 2.25
CA VAL A 486 -13.47 -12.62 1.35
C VAL A 486 -14.61 -13.28 0.57
N GLY A 487 -14.64 -13.00 -0.74
CA GLY A 487 -15.60 -13.57 -1.68
C GLY A 487 -14.98 -14.70 -2.51
N VAL A 488 -15.74 -15.75 -2.79
CA VAL A 488 -15.38 -16.82 -3.73
C VAL A 488 -16.24 -16.72 -4.99
N LYS A 489 -15.65 -16.99 -6.15
CA LYS A 489 -16.37 -17.09 -7.43
C LYS A 489 -15.95 -18.38 -8.13
N GLY A 490 -16.91 -19.06 -8.75
CA GLY A 490 -16.66 -20.28 -9.53
C GLY A 490 -16.18 -21.47 -8.69
N ASN A 491 -15.42 -22.37 -9.32
CA ASN A 491 -14.88 -23.59 -8.71
C ASN A 491 -13.38 -23.44 -8.38
N THR A 492 -13.06 -23.11 -7.14
CA THR A 492 -11.69 -22.86 -6.70
C THR A 492 -10.91 -24.15 -6.39
N GLN A 493 -10.31 -24.73 -7.42
CA GLN A 493 -9.34 -25.82 -7.29
C GLN A 493 -7.90 -25.29 -7.13
N GLY A 494 -7.05 -26.00 -6.38
CA GLY A 494 -5.63 -25.67 -6.25
C GLY A 494 -5.26 -24.62 -5.20
N PHE A 495 -6.22 -24.16 -4.39
CA PHE A 495 -5.99 -23.20 -3.30
C PHE A 495 -5.74 -23.92 -1.96
N ASN A 496 -4.80 -23.39 -1.16
CA ASN A 496 -4.45 -23.93 0.15
C ASN A 496 -5.32 -23.29 1.24
N ARG A 497 -6.50 -23.86 1.49
CA ARG A 497 -7.43 -23.37 2.52
C ARG A 497 -6.97 -23.77 3.93
N GLY A 498 -7.23 -22.91 4.91
CA GLY A 498 -6.98 -23.20 6.34
C GLY A 498 -5.53 -23.09 6.81
N LEU A 499 -4.62 -22.53 6.01
CA LEU A 499 -3.22 -22.29 6.44
C LEU A 499 -3.09 -21.11 7.40
N ASP A 500 -3.85 -20.05 7.14
CA ASP A 500 -3.82 -18.80 7.89
C ASP A 500 -5.15 -18.60 8.65
N CYS A 501 -5.10 -17.82 9.73
CA CYS A 501 -6.30 -17.38 10.44
C CYS A 501 -6.89 -16.10 9.82
N ASP A 502 -8.10 -15.75 10.25
CA ASP A 502 -8.88 -14.61 9.81
C ASP A 502 -8.59 -13.31 10.60
N VAL A 503 -7.55 -13.29 11.43
CA VAL A 503 -7.17 -12.14 12.25
C VAL A 503 -5.74 -11.70 11.93
N ILE A 504 -5.59 -10.49 11.41
CA ILE A 504 -4.30 -9.83 11.25
C ILE A 504 -4.07 -8.90 12.44
N VAL A 505 -2.96 -9.07 13.15
CA VAL A 505 -2.52 -8.14 14.20
C VAL A 505 -1.27 -7.44 13.68
N ALA A 506 -1.40 -6.15 13.35
CA ALA A 506 -0.30 -5.40 12.75
C ALA A 506 -0.38 -3.91 13.09
N GLU A 507 0.79 -3.27 13.12
CA GLU A 507 0.92 -1.86 13.45
C GLU A 507 0.32 -0.96 12.38
N VAL A 508 -0.28 0.16 12.81
CA VAL A 508 -0.70 1.21 11.88
C VAL A 508 0.52 1.96 11.37
N ARG A 509 0.59 2.13 10.04
CA ARG A 509 1.69 2.83 9.35
C ARG A 509 1.21 4.19 8.85
N SER A 510 1.45 4.51 7.58
CA SER A 510 0.93 5.71 6.94
C SER A 510 -0.60 5.67 6.78
N THR A 511 -1.22 6.84 6.63
CA THR A 511 -2.68 6.95 6.49
C THR A 511 -3.20 6.06 5.35
N SER A 512 -4.21 5.25 5.67
CA SER A 512 -4.84 4.27 4.77
C SER A 512 -3.92 3.18 4.24
N HIS A 513 -2.74 2.94 4.84
CA HIS A 513 -1.87 1.82 4.47
C HIS A 513 -2.33 0.55 5.21
N LYS A 514 -2.89 -0.38 4.45
CA LYS A 514 -3.29 -1.73 4.90
C LYS A 514 -2.06 -2.58 5.27
N PRO A 515 -2.21 -3.59 6.13
CA PRO A 515 -1.10 -4.45 6.56
C PRO A 515 -0.54 -5.27 5.40
N ASP A 516 0.78 -5.25 5.19
CA ASP A 516 1.44 -6.03 4.13
C ASP A 516 1.31 -7.55 4.36
N GLU A 517 1.00 -7.97 5.59
CA GLU A 517 0.74 -9.35 5.98
C GLU A 517 -0.32 -10.02 5.08
N ILE A 518 -1.27 -9.25 4.55
CA ILE A 518 -2.31 -9.75 3.63
C ILE A 518 -1.70 -10.35 2.35
N TYR A 519 -0.61 -9.79 1.82
CA TYR A 519 0.05 -10.32 0.63
C TYR A 519 0.65 -11.69 0.90
N GLY A 520 1.25 -11.88 2.07
CA GLY A 520 1.79 -13.17 2.50
C GLY A 520 0.71 -14.24 2.67
N MET A 521 -0.43 -13.87 3.28
CA MET A 521 -1.60 -14.76 3.40
C MET A 521 -2.14 -15.17 2.03
N ILE A 522 -2.31 -14.20 1.12
CA ILE A 522 -2.81 -14.45 -0.23
C ILE A 522 -1.83 -15.32 -1.03
N GLU A 523 -0.52 -15.12 -0.89
CA GLU A 523 0.50 -15.93 -1.57
C GLU A 523 0.52 -17.37 -1.04
N ARG A 524 0.32 -17.60 0.26
CA ARG A 524 0.17 -18.96 0.81
C ARG A 524 -1.11 -19.64 0.34
N LEU A 525 -2.21 -18.88 0.27
CA LEU A 525 -3.51 -19.35 -0.24
C LEU A 525 -3.42 -19.75 -1.73
N SER A 526 -2.76 -18.92 -2.55
CA SER A 526 -2.67 -19.07 -4.00
C SER A 526 -1.25 -18.80 -4.52
N PRO A 527 -0.32 -19.76 -4.34
CA PRO A 527 1.10 -19.55 -4.63
C PRO A 527 1.39 -19.48 -6.13
N GLY A 528 2.20 -18.52 -6.56
CA GLY A 528 2.69 -18.38 -7.94
C GLY A 528 1.63 -18.01 -8.98
N THR A 529 0.39 -17.75 -8.57
CA THR A 529 -0.68 -17.33 -9.49
C THR A 529 -0.63 -15.84 -9.76
N ARG A 530 -1.17 -15.40 -10.90
CA ARG A 530 -1.38 -13.98 -11.22
C ARG A 530 -2.46 -13.37 -10.32
N LYS A 531 -2.19 -12.18 -9.78
CA LYS A 531 -3.05 -11.45 -8.86
C LYS A 531 -3.20 -10.00 -9.32
N ILE A 532 -4.28 -9.34 -8.93
CA ILE A 532 -4.50 -7.93 -9.26
C ILE A 532 -4.98 -7.16 -8.04
N GLU A 533 -4.41 -5.97 -7.82
CA GLU A 533 -4.81 -5.03 -6.79
C GLU A 533 -5.43 -3.79 -7.44
N LEU A 534 -6.61 -3.41 -6.96
CA LEU A 534 -7.35 -2.23 -7.38
C LEU A 534 -7.25 -1.16 -6.30
N PHE A 535 -7.06 0.08 -6.74
CA PHE A 535 -6.86 1.27 -5.89
C PHE A 535 -5.53 1.24 -5.11
N GLY A 536 -4.53 0.52 -5.63
CA GLY A 536 -3.21 0.42 -5.03
C GLY A 536 -2.36 1.68 -5.24
N ARG A 537 -1.35 1.84 -4.37
CA ARG A 537 -0.36 2.92 -4.36
C ARG A 537 1.05 2.33 -4.61
N PRO A 538 2.10 3.15 -4.82
CA PRO A 538 3.43 2.63 -5.12
C PRO A 538 4.00 1.61 -4.11
N HIS A 539 3.66 1.69 -2.82
CA HIS A 539 4.10 0.69 -1.82
C HIS A 539 3.36 -0.65 -1.90
N ASN A 540 2.26 -0.73 -2.65
CA ASN A 540 1.49 -1.95 -2.85
C ASN A 540 2.02 -2.81 -4.00
N VAL A 541 2.96 -2.29 -4.79
CA VAL A 541 3.52 -2.96 -5.95
C VAL A 541 4.34 -4.18 -5.50
N GLN A 542 3.89 -5.38 -5.88
CA GLN A 542 4.45 -6.67 -5.43
C GLN A 542 4.67 -7.64 -6.61
N PRO A 543 5.61 -8.60 -6.51
CA PRO A 543 5.77 -9.66 -7.50
C PRO A 543 4.49 -10.51 -7.65
N ASN A 544 4.20 -11.00 -8.86
CA ASN A 544 2.95 -11.67 -9.25
C ASN A 544 1.68 -10.79 -9.24
N TRP A 545 1.78 -9.51 -8.86
CA TRP A 545 0.65 -8.58 -8.84
C TRP A 545 0.72 -7.58 -10.00
N ILE A 546 -0.44 -7.33 -10.61
CA ILE A 546 -0.70 -6.11 -11.38
C ILE A 546 -1.40 -5.11 -10.44
N THR A 547 -0.85 -3.92 -10.27
CA THR A 547 -1.41 -2.88 -9.41
C THR A 547 -2.05 -1.78 -10.24
N LEU A 548 -3.33 -1.47 -9.99
CA LEU A 548 -4.06 -0.40 -10.65
C LEU A 548 -4.39 0.71 -9.65
N GLY A 549 -4.15 1.96 -10.04
CA GLY A 549 -4.40 3.11 -9.19
C GLY A 549 -3.94 4.41 -9.84
N ASN A 550 -4.53 5.53 -9.43
CA ASN A 550 -4.25 6.85 -10.02
C ASN A 550 -3.04 7.57 -9.38
N GLN A 551 -2.40 6.97 -8.38
CA GLN A 551 -1.21 7.49 -7.70
C GLN A 551 0.07 6.71 -8.07
N LEU A 552 -0.02 5.82 -9.04
CA LEU A 552 1.11 5.04 -9.54
C LEU A 552 1.92 5.86 -10.54
N ASP A 553 3.17 5.49 -10.75
CA ASP A 553 4.08 6.21 -11.64
C ASP A 553 4.04 5.60 -13.06
N GLY A 554 3.29 6.23 -13.95
CA GLY A 554 3.17 5.79 -15.34
C GLY A 554 2.61 4.38 -15.51
N ILE A 555 3.08 3.68 -16.55
CA ILE A 555 2.63 2.34 -16.92
C ILE A 555 3.85 1.43 -17.04
N HIS A 556 3.85 0.32 -16.31
CA HIS A 556 4.91 -0.68 -16.33
C HIS A 556 4.31 -2.07 -16.49
N LEU A 557 4.38 -2.61 -17.70
CA LEU A 557 3.84 -3.92 -18.08
C LEU A 557 4.94 -4.79 -18.68
N LEU A 558 4.99 -6.05 -18.26
CA LEU A 558 6.03 -7.01 -18.61
C LEU A 558 5.45 -8.30 -19.20
N ASP A 559 4.20 -8.65 -18.88
CA ASP A 559 3.52 -9.80 -19.49
C ASP A 559 3.28 -9.51 -20.99
N PRO A 560 3.92 -10.28 -21.91
CA PRO A 560 3.86 -9.98 -23.34
C PRO A 560 2.45 -9.97 -23.90
N GLU A 561 1.56 -10.82 -23.37
CA GLU A 561 0.18 -10.85 -23.84
C GLU A 561 -0.61 -9.63 -23.40
N VAL A 562 -0.38 -9.18 -22.16
CA VAL A 562 -1.01 -7.96 -21.64
C VAL A 562 -0.50 -6.74 -22.39
N VAL A 563 0.81 -6.68 -22.66
CA VAL A 563 1.42 -5.60 -23.46
C VAL A 563 0.82 -5.55 -24.88
N ALA A 564 0.67 -6.70 -25.54
CA ALA A 564 0.07 -6.75 -26.88
C ALA A 564 -1.38 -6.24 -26.88
N ARG A 565 -2.22 -6.72 -25.95
CA ARG A 565 -3.61 -6.28 -25.81
C ARG A 565 -3.71 -4.80 -25.41
N PHE A 566 -2.78 -4.32 -24.59
CA PHE A 566 -2.73 -2.92 -24.19
C PHE A 566 -2.41 -2.01 -25.38
N LYS A 567 -1.40 -2.35 -26.19
CA LYS A 567 -1.03 -1.59 -27.40
C LYS A 567 -2.14 -1.56 -28.45
N ASP A 568 -2.87 -2.67 -28.60
CA ASP A 568 -4.03 -2.74 -29.51
C ASP A 568 -5.18 -1.84 -29.04
N ARG A 569 -5.48 -1.86 -27.74
CA ARG A 569 -6.59 -1.08 -27.17
C ARG A 569 -6.28 0.41 -27.01
N TYR A 570 -5.04 0.74 -26.66
CA TYR A 570 -4.55 2.08 -26.38
C TYR A 570 -3.26 2.36 -27.18
N PRO A 571 -3.35 2.54 -28.51
CA PRO A 571 -2.19 2.74 -29.37
C PRO A 571 -1.38 3.99 -29.01
N ASP A 572 -2.06 5.03 -28.51
CA ASP A 572 -1.44 6.29 -28.08
C ASP A 572 -1.01 6.26 -26.60
N GLY A 573 -1.22 5.15 -25.89
CA GLY A 573 -0.91 5.02 -24.45
C GLY A 573 -1.81 5.82 -23.51
N VAL A 574 -2.85 6.48 -24.02
CA VAL A 574 -3.76 7.32 -23.23
C VAL A 574 -5.03 6.56 -22.85
N ILE A 575 -5.25 6.39 -21.55
CA ILE A 575 -6.47 5.80 -20.99
C ILE A 575 -7.46 6.93 -20.72
N SER A 576 -8.26 7.28 -21.72
CA SER A 576 -9.30 8.31 -21.61
C SER A 576 -10.65 7.72 -21.24
N LYS A 577 -11.57 8.58 -20.77
CA LYS A 577 -12.96 8.20 -20.56
C LYS A 577 -13.57 7.70 -21.88
N PRO A 578 -14.18 6.50 -21.91
CA PRO A 578 -14.78 5.92 -23.12
C PRO A 578 -15.86 6.79 -23.76
#